data_AF-A0A3D3YUF4-F1
#
_entry.id   AF-A0A3D3YUF4-F1
#
_cell.length_a   1.000
_cell.length_b   1.000
_cell.length_c   1.000
_cell.angle_alpha   90.00
_cell.angle_beta   90.00
_cell.angle_gamma   90.00
#
_symmetry.space_group_name_H-M   'P 1'
#
loop_
_entity.id
_entity.type
_entity.pdbx_description
1 polymer ?
#
loop_
_entity_poly.entity_id
_entity_poly.type
_entity_poly.pdbx_seq_one_letter_code
_entity_poly.pdbx_strand_id
1 'polypeptide(L)' 'MAELTNLRVLTPSKKKLSPGDVFSMQLPDDRYLFGRVILVDLPRESAPMPGANLIYVYDVVSDGMEPGELSPDRLLLPPI' A
#
# COMPACT_ATOMS: atom_id res chain seq x y z
N MET A 1 9.60 21.44 16.60
CA MET A 1 8.63 20.33 16.71
C MET A 1 8.71 19.60 15.38
N ALA A 2 9.27 18.38 15.34
CA ALA A 2 9.31 17.62 14.10
C ALA A 2 7.88 17.19 13.75
N GLU A 3 7.44 17.41 12.50
CA GLU A 3 6.19 16.84 12.00
C GLU A 3 6.21 15.32 12.23
N LEU A 4 5.28 14.83 13.05
CA LEU A 4 5.02 13.40 13.18
C LEU A 4 4.31 12.94 11.90
N THR A 5 5.06 12.70 10.83
CA THR A 5 4.49 11.99 9.69
C THR A 5 4.17 10.56 10.12
N ASN A 6 2.91 10.15 9.98
CA ASN A 6 2.44 8.82 10.38
C ASN A 6 3.11 7.67 9.60
N LEU A 7 3.86 7.98 8.54
CA LEU A 7 4.68 7.07 7.75
C LEU A 7 6.06 7.70 7.51
N ARG A 8 7.11 6.89 7.45
CA ARG A 8 8.43 7.30 7.00
C ARG A 8 8.46 7.40 5.48
N VAL A 9 9.16 8.41 4.96
CA VAL A 9 9.37 8.57 3.52
C VAL A 9 10.39 7.54 3.04
N LEU A 10 9.96 6.63 2.18
CA LEU A 10 10.82 5.64 1.54
C LEU A 10 11.23 6.10 0.14
N THR A 11 12.35 5.56 -0.36
CA THR A 11 12.76 5.81 -1.76
C THR A 11 11.76 5.14 -2.71
N PRO A 12 11.22 5.85 -3.71
CA PRO A 12 10.29 5.28 -4.67
C PRO A 12 10.89 4.08 -5.41
N SER A 13 10.10 3.01 -5.56
CA SER A 13 10.48 1.88 -6.41
C SER A 13 10.47 2.29 -7.88
N LYS A 14 11.47 1.82 -8.63
CA LYS A 14 11.53 1.96 -10.10
C LYS A 14 10.82 0.82 -10.83
N LYS A 15 10.34 -0.19 -10.11
CA LYS A 15 9.63 -1.35 -10.67
C LYS A 15 8.31 -0.87 -11.26
N LYS A 16 8.00 -1.29 -12.49
CA LYS A 16 6.65 -1.14 -13.05
C LYS A 16 5.67 -1.98 -12.24
N LEU A 17 4.60 -1.35 -11.75
CA LEU A 17 3.56 -2.02 -10.97
C LEU A 17 2.77 -3.00 -11.82
N SER A 18 2.43 -4.15 -11.23
CA SER A 18 1.55 -5.16 -11.81
C SER A 18 0.48 -5.56 -10.79
N PRO A 19 -0.72 -5.97 -11.24
CA PRO A 19 -1.72 -6.56 -10.35
C PRO A 19 -1.12 -7.72 -9.54
N GLY A 20 -1.39 -7.74 -8.24
CA GLY A 20 -0.83 -8.69 -7.29
C GLY A 20 0.48 -8.25 -6.63
N ASP A 21 1.15 -7.21 -7.13
CA ASP A 21 2.35 -6.67 -6.47
C ASP A 21 2.05 -6.24 -5.04
N VAL A 22 2.93 -6.63 -4.12
CA VAL A 22 2.86 -6.24 -2.71
C VAL A 22 3.88 -5.13 -2.45
N PHE A 23 3.45 -4.10 -1.73
CA PHE A 23 4.31 -3.00 -1.30
C PHE A 23 4.25 -2.83 0.22
N SER A 24 5.34 -2.30 0.79
CA SER A 24 5.47 -2.03 2.22
C SER A 24 5.45 -0.52 2.50
N MET A 25 4.89 -0.13 3.63
CA MET A 25 4.94 1.22 4.17
C MET A 25 5.57 1.16 5.57
N GLN A 26 6.57 1.99 5.84
CA GLN A 26 7.28 1.96 7.12
C GLN A 26 6.68 2.97 8.10
N LEU A 27 6.34 2.49 9.30
CA LEU A 27 5.86 3.30 10.42
C LEU A 27 7.04 4.02 11.11
N PRO A 28 6.77 5.07 11.91
CA PRO A 28 7.83 5.81 12.62
C PRO A 28 8.63 4.96 13.61
N ASP A 29 8.05 3.86 14.10
CA ASP A 29 8.63 2.92 15.07
C ASP A 29 9.29 1.70 14.41
N ASP A 30 9.71 1.84 13.14
CA ASP A 30 10.43 0.82 12.36
C ASP A 30 9.62 -0.43 11.98
N ARG A 31 8.32 -0.49 12.33
CA ARG A 31 7.41 -1.54 11.88
C ARG A 31 6.87 -1.27 10.47
N TYR A 32 6.27 -2.28 9.85
CA TYR A 32 5.78 -2.23 8.48
C TYR A 32 4.29 -2.53 8.40
N LEU A 33 3.59 -1.77 7.56
CA LEU A 33 2.29 -2.08 7.00
C LEU A 33 2.46 -2.53 5.54
N PHE A 34 1.45 -3.21 5.01
CA PHE A 34 1.49 -3.74 3.65
C PHE A 34 0.26 -3.34 2.86
N GLY A 35 0.44 -3.26 1.55
CA GLY A 35 -0.65 -3.15 0.61
C GLY A 35 -0.43 -4.01 -0.62
N ARG A 36 -1.50 -4.25 -1.37
CA ARG A 36 -1.49 -5.01 -2.61
C ARG A 36 -2.09 -4.17 -3.73
N VAL A 37 -1.43 -4.19 -4.88
CA VAL A 37 -1.93 -3.62 -6.12
C VAL A 37 -3.03 -4.53 -6.66
N ILE A 38 -4.23 -3.99 -6.82
CA ILE A 38 -5.39 -4.73 -7.32
C ILE A 38 -5.56 -4.48 -8.82
N LEU A 39 -5.51 -3.22 -9.23
CA LEU A 39 -5.56 -2.80 -10.63
C LEU A 39 -4.54 -1.70 -10.88
N VAL A 40 -4.00 -1.66 -12.10
CA VAL A 40 -3.09 -0.61 -12.57
C VAL A 40 -3.68 0.09 -13.77
N ASP A 41 -3.27 1.33 -14.01
CA ASP A 41 -3.62 2.12 -15.21
C ASP A 41 -5.14 2.14 -15.49
N LEU A 42 -5.92 2.45 -14.45
CA LEU A 42 -7.38 2.49 -14.56
C LEU A 42 -7.84 3.47 -15.65
N PRO A 43 -8.91 3.11 -16.39
CA PRO A 43 -9.47 3.99 -17.40
C PRO A 43 -10.09 5.23 -16.75
N ARG A 44 -10.12 6.35 -17.48
CA ARG A 44 -10.53 7.66 -16.96
C ARG A 44 -11.99 7.69 -16.51
N GLU A 45 -12.82 6.81 -17.06
CA GLU A 45 -14.22 6.64 -16.67
C GLU A 45 -14.36 6.02 -15.27
N SER A 46 -13.34 5.32 -14.79
CA SER A 46 -13.33 4.61 -13.50
C SER A 46 -12.39 5.24 -12.46
N ALA A 47 -11.70 6.33 -12.79
CA ALA A 47 -10.73 6.95 -11.91
C ALA A 47 -10.65 8.49 -12.09
N PRO A 48 -10.37 9.23 -11.00
CA PRO A 48 -10.34 10.69 -11.04
C PRO A 48 -9.18 11.27 -11.85
N MET A 49 -8.14 10.46 -12.14
CA MET A 49 -6.97 10.89 -12.89
C MET A 49 -6.38 9.74 -13.74
N PRO A 50 -5.71 10.07 -14.87
CA PRO A 50 -4.98 9.09 -15.66
C PRO A 50 -3.87 8.40 -14.85
N GLY A 51 -3.65 7.10 -15.11
CA GLY A 51 -2.61 6.32 -14.43
C GLY A 51 -2.92 6.00 -12.98
N ALA A 52 -4.18 6.17 -12.55
CA ALA A 52 -4.59 5.78 -11.21
C ALA A 52 -4.53 4.25 -11.05
N ASN A 53 -4.12 3.82 -9.86
CA ASN A 53 -4.07 2.41 -9.48
C ASN A 53 -5.07 2.16 -8.35
N LEU A 54 -5.71 1.00 -8.35
CA LEU A 54 -6.48 0.52 -7.20
C LEU A 54 -5.55 -0.27 -6.30
N ILE A 55 -5.42 0.16 -5.05
CA ILE A 55 -4.64 -0.52 -4.02
C ILE A 55 -5.52 -0.87 -2.84
N TYR A 56 -5.19 -1.99 -2.20
CA TYR A 56 -5.72 -2.38 -0.89
C TYR A 56 -4.61 -2.27 0.14
N VAL A 57 -4.95 -1.76 1.33
CA VAL A 57 -4.04 -1.65 2.48
C VAL A 57 -4.57 -2.57 3.56
N TYR A 58 -3.67 -3.35 4.18
CA TYR A 58 -4.00 -4.30 5.22
C TYR A 58 -3.72 -3.72 6.62
N ASP A 59 -4.48 -4.16 7.62
CA ASP A 59 -4.33 -3.78 9.03
C ASP A 59 -3.24 -4.58 9.77
N VAL A 60 -2.49 -5.40 9.03
CA VAL A 60 -1.46 -6.30 9.56
C VAL A 60 -0.14 -5.54 9.69
N VAL A 61 0.38 -5.46 10.91
CA VAL A 61 1.68 -4.86 11.23
C VAL A 61 2.73 -5.96 11.39
N SER A 62 3.92 -5.77 10.82
CA SER A 62 5.05 -6.70 10.93
C SER A 62 6.32 -5.98 11.38
N ASP A 63 7.20 -6.69 12.08
CA ASP A 63 8.55 -6.22 12.42
C ASP A 63 9.53 -6.40 11.25
N GLY A 64 9.14 -7.12 10.19
CA GLY A 64 9.95 -7.38 9.00
C GLY A 64 9.35 -6.81 7.72
N MET A 65 10.16 -6.72 6.67
CA MET A 65 9.74 -6.26 5.33
C MET A 65 8.95 -7.31 4.54
N GLU A 66 8.87 -8.54 5.04
CA GLU A 66 8.08 -9.60 4.42
C GLU A 66 6.68 -9.65 5.07
N PRO A 67 5.61 -9.55 4.27
CA PRO A 67 4.27 -9.72 4.78
C PRO A 67 4.02 -11.18 5.12
N GLY A 68 3.26 -11.41 6.20
CA GLY A 68 2.57 -12.67 6.41
C GLY A 68 1.40 -12.85 5.45
N GLU A 69 0.42 -13.68 5.83
CA GLU A 69 -0.78 -13.89 5.02
C GLU A 69 -1.62 -12.59 4.92
N LEU A 70 -1.88 -12.15 3.69
CA LEU A 70 -2.68 -10.96 3.38
C LEU A 70 -4.07 -11.38 2.90
N SER A 71 -5.02 -11.51 3.84
CA SER A 71 -6.42 -11.88 3.57
C SER A 71 -7.31 -10.64 3.33
N PRO A 72 -8.29 -10.69 2.41
CA PRO A 72 -9.30 -9.65 2.23
C PRO A 72 -10.07 -9.26 3.51
N ASP A 73 -10.14 -10.15 4.51
CA ASP A 73 -10.80 -9.85 5.79
C ASP A 73 -9.95 -8.97 6.73
N ARG A 74 -8.71 -8.68 6.33
CA ARG A 74 -7.72 -7.91 7.09
C ARG A 74 -7.40 -6.57 6.44
N LEU A 75 -8.34 -6.03 5.67
CA LEU A 75 -8.20 -4.70 5.07
C LEU A 75 -8.31 -3.62 6.15
N LEU A 76 -7.39 -2.66 6.11
CA LEU A 76 -7.43 -1.46 6.96
C LEU A 76 -8.71 -0.66 6.72
N LEU A 77 -9.13 -0.61 5.46
CA LEU A 77 -10.37 -0.01 5.00
C LEU A 77 -11.02 -0.99 4.03
N PRO A 78 -12.19 -1.58 4.37
CA PRO A 78 -12.91 -2.43 3.44
C PRO A 78 -13.45 -1.58 2.26
N PRO A 79 -13.54 -2.15 1.04
CA PRO A 79 -14.22 -1.49 -0.06
C PRO A 79 -15.71 -1.29 0.26
N ILE A 80 -16.26 -0.15 -0.15
CA ILE A 80 -17.67 0.25 0.03
C ILE A 80 -18.40 0.38 -1.31
#